data_AF-A0A8T8WYC0-F1
#
_entry.id   AF-A0A8T8WYC0-F1
#
_cell.length_a   1.000
_cell.length_b   1.000
_cell.length_c   1.000
_cell.angle_alpha   90.00
_cell.angle_beta   90.00
_cell.angle_gamma   90.00
#
_symmetry.space_group_name_H-M   'P 1'
#
loop_
_entity.id
_entity.type
_entity.pdbx_description
1 polymer ?
#
loop_
_entity_poly.entity_id
_entity_poly.type
_entity_poly.pdbx_seq_one_letter_code
_entity_poly.pdbx_strand_id
1 'polypeptide(L)'
;MNVWYYPLPALAAENQTSLMDNILEKFGIEFKESRLESFDENWTYCYSKMVEGYQNKRVVIFRPAPSDKWLGCIRARNGSNFKEIIWDAVNLENIYMGLLPANCPFEAMLVEIKLVTAKAAGDLGKE
;
A
#
# COMPACT_ATOMS: atom_id res chain seq x y z
N MET A 1 1.85 -13.67 -15.01
CA MET A 1 2.23 -13.48 -13.59
C MET A 1 1.42 -12.32 -13.07
N ASN A 2 0.62 -12.51 -12.02
CA ASN A 2 -0.07 -11.39 -11.39
C ASN A 2 0.97 -10.61 -10.60
N VAL A 3 1.40 -9.49 -11.17
CA VAL A 3 2.30 -8.56 -10.49
C VAL A 3 1.44 -7.76 -9.52
N TRP A 4 1.65 -7.97 -8.23
CA TRP A 4 0.83 -7.38 -7.16
C TRP A 4 1.28 -5.98 -6.73
N TYR A 5 2.46 -5.56 -7.17
CA TYR A 5 3.05 -4.25 -6.89
C TYR A 5 3.91 -3.73 -8.03
N TYR A 6 3.98 -2.41 -8.19
CA TYR A 6 4.67 -1.72 -9.28
C TYR A 6 5.65 -0.70 -8.75
N PRO A 7 6.79 -0.47 -9.45
CA PRO A 7 7.65 0.67 -9.15
C PRO A 7 6.87 1.98 -9.32
N LEU A 8 7.11 2.93 -8.43
CA LEU A 8 6.50 4.25 -8.44
C LEU A 8 7.62 5.31 -8.51
N PRO A 9 7.58 6.25 -9.47
CA PRO A 9 8.56 7.33 -9.53
C PRO A 9 8.56 8.16 -8.24
N ALA A 10 9.75 8.54 -7.76
CA ALA A 10 9.87 9.27 -6.50
C ALA A 10 9.08 10.58 -6.49
N LEU A 11 9.12 11.34 -7.58
CA LEU A 11 8.34 12.57 -7.73
C LEU A 11 6.83 12.31 -7.66
N ALA A 12 6.36 11.17 -8.19
CA ALA A 12 4.96 10.79 -8.11
C ALA A 12 4.55 10.41 -6.69
N ALA A 13 5.43 9.78 -5.91
CA ALA A 13 5.15 9.41 -4.53
C ALA A 13 5.01 10.60 -3.57
N GLU A 14 5.61 11.75 -3.90
CA GLU A 14 5.57 12.96 -3.08
C GLU A 14 4.50 13.97 -3.51
N ASN A 15 3.92 13.82 -4.70
CA ASN A 15 2.84 14.67 -5.19
C ASN A 15 1.51 13.90 -5.19
N GLN A 16 0.53 14.37 -4.43
CA GLN A 16 -0.74 13.68 -4.27
C GLN A 16 -1.46 13.43 -5.59
N THR A 17 -1.56 14.43 -6.48
CA THR A 17 -2.20 14.26 -7.80
C THR A 17 -1.49 13.19 -8.62
N SER A 18 -0.16 13.27 -8.72
CA SER A 18 0.65 12.30 -9.48
C SER A 18 0.57 10.89 -8.90
N LEU A 19 0.52 10.76 -7.57
CA LEU A 19 0.32 9.49 -6.89
C LEU A 19 -1.03 8.87 -7.29
N MET A 20 -2.09 9.66 -7.22
CA MET A 20 -3.45 9.19 -7.54
C MET A 20 -3.58 8.82 -9.02
N ASP A 21 -2.97 9.57 -9.93
CA ASP A 21 -2.92 9.24 -11.36
C ASP A 21 -2.21 7.90 -11.61
N ASN A 22 -1.07 7.66 -10.94
CA ASN A 22 -0.34 6.39 -11.06
C ASN A 22 -1.15 5.21 -10.51
N ILE A 23 -1.84 5.41 -9.38
CA ILE A 23 -2.71 4.40 -8.79
C ILE A 23 -3.86 4.06 -9.75
N LEU A 24 -4.51 5.07 -10.33
CA LEU A 24 -5.59 4.88 -11.29
C LEU A 24 -5.10 4.15 -12.55
N GLU A 25 -3.95 4.57 -13.09
CA GLU A 25 -3.35 3.95 -14.28
C GLU A 25 -3.02 2.47 -14.07
N LYS A 26 -2.41 2.11 -12.92
CA LYS A 26 -1.96 0.73 -12.68
C LYS A 26 -3.05 -0.20 -12.16
N PHE A 27 -3.99 0.32 -11.38
CA PHE A 27 -4.98 -0.52 -10.70
C PHE A 27 -6.41 -0.33 -11.19
N GLY A 28 -6.70 0.70 -11.98
CA GLY A 28 -8.03 0.98 -12.53
C GLY A 28 -9.10 1.25 -11.45
N ILE A 29 -8.69 1.78 -10.30
CA ILE A 29 -9.56 2.02 -9.15
C ILE A 29 -9.42 3.48 -8.74
N GLU A 30 -10.56 4.13 -8.48
CA GLU A 30 -10.60 5.44 -7.83
C GLU A 30 -10.57 5.28 -6.30
N PHE A 31 -9.68 6.03 -5.66
CA PHE A 31 -9.50 6.00 -4.21
C PHE A 31 -9.94 7.34 -3.64
N LYS A 32 -10.75 7.33 -2.57
CA LYS A 32 -10.89 8.50 -1.71
C LYS A 32 -9.82 8.35 -0.65
N GLU A 33 -8.97 9.36 -0.51
CA GLU A 33 -8.00 9.41 0.59
C GLU A 33 -8.76 9.29 1.92
N SER A 34 -8.82 8.07 2.47
CA SER A 34 -9.45 7.83 3.76
C SER A 34 -8.36 7.36 4.71
N ARG A 35 -7.98 8.33 5.55
CA ARG A 35 -7.25 8.18 6.81
C ARG A 35 -7.54 6.83 7.45
N LEU A 36 -6.47 6.11 7.77
CA LEU A 36 -6.50 5.13 8.84
C LEU A 36 -5.40 5.49 9.84
N GLU A 37 -5.92 5.89 11.00
CA GLU A 37 -5.28 6.26 12.25
C GLU A 37 -3.89 5.64 12.42
N SER A 38 -2.85 6.48 12.54
CA SER A 38 -1.40 6.19 12.69
C SER A 38 -0.50 6.26 11.45
N PHE A 39 -1.02 6.62 10.27
CA PHE A 39 -0.20 7.00 9.12
C PHE A 39 -0.55 8.43 8.73
N ASP A 40 0.31 9.38 9.09
CA ASP A 40 0.19 10.78 8.65
C ASP A 40 0.16 10.84 7.11
N GLU A 41 -0.22 11.98 6.54
CA GLU A 41 -0.09 12.27 5.09
C GLU A 41 1.39 12.15 4.60
N ASN A 42 2.32 12.00 5.55
CA ASN A 42 3.74 11.79 5.35
C ASN A 42 4.15 10.31 5.43
N TRP A 43 5.39 10.04 5.05
CA TRP A 43 6.01 8.72 5.22
C TRP A 43 6.06 8.31 6.70
N THR A 44 5.54 7.12 7.00
CA THR A 44 5.62 6.56 8.35
C THR A 44 6.58 5.39 8.38
N TYR A 45 7.62 5.49 9.22
CA TYR A 45 8.55 4.40 9.44
C TYR A 45 7.94 3.27 10.26
N CYS A 46 8.03 2.06 9.74
CA CYS A 46 7.58 0.82 10.37
C CYS A 46 8.80 -0.06 10.65
N TYR A 47 9.22 -0.17 11.92
CA TYR A 47 10.25 -1.13 12.32
C TYR A 47 9.76 -2.57 12.14
N SER A 48 8.61 -2.90 12.73
CA SER A 48 7.84 -4.13 12.50
C SER A 48 6.40 -3.88 12.94
N LYS A 49 5.45 -3.93 12.01
CA LYS A 49 4.03 -3.66 12.27
C LYS A 49 3.15 -4.57 11.42
N MET A 50 2.21 -5.25 12.06
CA MET A 50 1.07 -5.85 11.38
C MET A 50 -0.03 -4.79 11.26
N VAL A 51 -0.47 -4.53 10.03
CA VAL A 51 -1.62 -3.67 9.75
C VAL A 51 -2.79 -4.56 9.39
N GLU A 52 -3.88 -4.43 10.15
CA GLU A 52 -5.06 -5.27 10.00
C GLU A 52 -5.75 -5.09 8.64
N GLY A 53 -6.56 -6.07 8.27
CA GLY A 53 -7.41 -6.02 7.08
C GLY A 53 -8.42 -4.88 7.17
N TYR A 54 -8.81 -4.33 6.02
CA TYR A 54 -9.82 -3.28 5.95
C TYR A 54 -10.92 -3.64 4.96
N GLN A 55 -12.15 -3.15 5.21
CA GLN A 55 -13.31 -3.52 4.39
C GLN A 55 -13.16 -3.15 2.91
N ASN A 56 -12.42 -2.07 2.63
CA ASN A 56 -12.14 -1.63 1.26
C ASN A 56 -10.74 -2.09 0.81
N LYS A 57 -10.54 -2.16 -0.52
CA LYS A 57 -9.21 -2.32 -1.10
C LYS A 57 -8.29 -1.17 -0.67
N ARG A 58 -7.00 -1.42 -0.59
CA ARG A 58 -6.00 -0.40 -0.22
C ARG A 58 -4.79 -0.48 -1.14
N VAL A 59 -4.11 0.63 -1.35
CA VAL A 59 -2.79 0.66 -1.96
C VAL A 59 -1.80 1.02 -0.87
N VAL A 60 -0.82 0.15 -0.65
CA VAL A 60 0.34 0.46 0.20
C VAL A 60 1.43 1.01 -0.70
N ILE A 61 1.84 2.25 -0.45
CA ILE A 61 3.02 2.85 -1.04
C ILE A 61 4.14 2.64 -0.04
N PHE A 62 5.27 2.11 -0.46
CA PHE A 62 6.35 1.77 0.45
C PHE A 62 7.72 2.00 -0.16
N ARG A 63 8.68 2.31 0.70
CA ARG A 63 10.09 2.44 0.37
C ARG A 63 10.97 1.92 1.49
N PRO A 64 12.22 1.54 1.21
CA PRO A 64 13.15 1.11 2.23
C PRO A 64 13.42 2.25 3.21
N ALA A 65 13.61 1.92 4.48
CA ALA A 65 14.02 2.91 5.45
C ALA A 65 15.40 3.49 5.07
N PRO A 66 15.65 4.81 5.27
CA PRO A 66 16.92 5.44 4.92
C PRO A 66 18.16 4.75 5.54
N SER A 67 18.02 4.23 6.76
CA SER A 67 19.09 3.54 7.50
C SER A 67 19.28 2.07 7.12
N ASP A 68 18.26 1.40 6.57
CA ASP A 68 18.19 -0.07 6.52
C ASP A 68 17.64 -0.59 5.19
N LYS A 69 18.30 -0.20 4.08
CA LYS A 69 17.85 -0.52 2.71
C LYS A 69 17.77 -2.01 2.37
N TRP A 70 18.45 -2.87 3.14
CA TRP A 70 18.69 -4.28 2.80
C TRP A 70 17.78 -5.27 3.52
N LEU A 71 16.89 -4.80 4.39
CA LEU A 71 16.04 -5.66 5.23
C LEU A 71 14.54 -5.30 5.15
N GLY A 72 14.20 -4.33 4.30
CA GLY A 72 12.82 -3.86 4.13
C GLY A 72 11.90 -4.93 3.53
N CYS A 73 10.72 -5.07 4.12
CA CYS A 73 9.72 -6.05 3.71
C CYS A 73 8.29 -5.49 3.82
N ILE A 74 7.47 -5.72 2.78
CA ILE A 74 6.01 -5.75 2.87
C ILE A 74 5.54 -7.17 2.54
N ARG A 75 4.65 -7.73 3.36
CA ARG A 75 4.03 -9.03 3.10
C ARG A 75 2.52 -8.96 3.29
N ALA A 76 1.79 -9.07 2.19
CA ALA A 76 0.33 -9.13 2.19
C ALA A 76 -0.15 -10.57 2.40
N ARG A 77 -1.15 -10.75 3.26
CA ARG A 77 -1.70 -12.06 3.62
C ARG A 77 -3.18 -12.15 3.26
N ASN A 78 -3.65 -13.37 3.04
CA ASN A 78 -5.07 -13.63 2.78
C ASN A 78 -5.89 -13.35 4.06
N GLY A 79 -6.95 -12.55 3.94
CA GLY A 79 -7.83 -12.20 5.06
C GLY A 79 -8.61 -13.39 5.63
N SER A 80 -8.92 -14.40 4.83
CA SER A 80 -9.61 -15.62 5.25
C SER A 80 -8.64 -16.71 5.73
N ASN A 81 -7.37 -16.65 5.31
CA ASN A 81 -6.33 -17.58 5.71
C ASN A 81 -4.99 -16.86 5.90
N PHE A 82 -4.74 -16.37 7.12
CA PHE A 82 -3.54 -15.58 7.43
C PHE A 82 -2.19 -16.29 7.17
N LYS A 83 -2.20 -17.62 7.06
CA LYS A 83 -1.00 -18.40 6.71
C LYS A 83 -0.61 -18.26 5.23
N GLU A 84 -1.57 -17.90 4.38
CA GLU A 84 -1.35 -17.72 2.95
C GLU A 84 -0.83 -16.32 2.66
N ILE A 85 0.33 -16.26 1.99
CA ILE A 85 0.93 -15.02 1.48
C ILE A 85 0.37 -14.79 0.08
N ILE A 86 -0.26 -13.65 -0.14
CA ILE A 86 -0.75 -13.26 -1.47
C ILE A 86 0.41 -12.68 -2.28
N TRP A 87 1.23 -11.84 -1.63
CA TRP A 87 2.45 -11.32 -2.21
C TRP A 87 3.39 -10.78 -1.12
N ASP A 88 4.66 -10.78 -1.45
CA ASP A 88 5.71 -10.13 -0.66
C ASP A 88 6.64 -9.30 -1.56
N ALA A 89 7.20 -8.28 -0.94
CA ALA A 89 8.14 -7.35 -1.54
C ALA A 89 9.29 -7.20 -0.54
N VAL A 90 10.47 -7.70 -0.90
CA VAL A 90 11.62 -7.83 0.01
C VAL A 90 12.86 -7.23 -0.65
N ASN A 91 13.69 -6.54 0.13
CA ASN A 91 15.00 -6.01 -0.30
C ASN A 91 14.92 -5.14 -1.56
N LEU A 92 13.87 -4.32 -1.65
CA LEU A 92 13.70 -3.39 -2.76
C LEU A 92 14.56 -2.13 -2.53
N GLU A 93 14.96 -1.43 -3.59
CA GLU A 93 15.81 -0.22 -3.49
C GLU A 93 15.07 1.09 -3.82
N ASN A 94 13.90 0.97 -4.46
CA ASN A 94 13.09 2.08 -4.96
C ASN A 94 11.77 2.20 -4.19
N ILE A 95 10.93 3.14 -4.61
CA ILE A 95 9.56 3.29 -4.12
C ILE A 95 8.64 2.40 -4.95
N TYR A 96 7.69 1.74 -4.28
CA TYR A 96 6.73 0.84 -4.89
C TYR A 96 5.33 1.13 -4.38
N MET A 97 4.33 0.68 -5.13
CA MET A 97 2.93 0.65 -4.71
C MET A 97 2.35 -0.73 -4.94
N GLY A 98 1.70 -1.29 -3.92
CA GLY A 98 1.09 -2.62 -3.97
C GLY A 98 -0.40 -2.58 -3.65
N LEU A 99 -1.21 -3.32 -4.41
CA LEU A 99 -2.64 -3.41 -4.17
C LEU A 99 -2.94 -4.51 -3.14
N LEU A 100 -3.68 -4.13 -2.11
CA LEU A 100 -4.23 -5.00 -1.08
C LEU A 100 -5.73 -5.18 -1.34
N PRO A 101 -6.19 -6.42 -1.55
CA PRO A 101 -7.63 -6.70 -1.60
C PRO A 101 -8.31 -6.38 -0.27
N ALA A 102 -9.64 -6.30 -0.30
CA ALA A 102 -10.44 -6.14 0.91
C ALA A 102 -10.13 -7.26 1.92
N ASN A 103 -10.19 -6.90 3.20
CA ASN A 103 -9.93 -7.73 4.38
C ASN A 103 -8.54 -8.37 4.46
N CYS A 104 -7.62 -8.04 3.55
CA CYS A 104 -6.26 -8.57 3.57
C CYS A 104 -5.36 -7.72 4.49
N PRO A 105 -4.79 -8.29 5.57
CA PRO A 105 -3.78 -7.61 6.38
C PRO A 105 -2.42 -7.63 5.68
N PHE A 106 -1.50 -6.81 6.16
CA PHE A 106 -0.11 -6.85 5.72
C PHE A 106 0.87 -6.58 6.86
N GLU A 107 2.05 -7.19 6.74
CA GLU A 107 3.20 -6.96 7.60
C GLU A 107 4.14 -5.96 6.93
N ALA A 108 4.55 -4.91 7.66
CA ALA A 108 5.54 -3.93 7.25
C ALA A 108 6.72 -3.97 8.21
N MET A 109 7.93 -4.21 7.68
CA MET A 109 9.15 -4.35 8.48
C MET A 109 10.28 -3.56 7.82
N LEU A 110 10.93 -2.68 8.59
CA LEU A 110 12.05 -1.83 8.17
C LEU A 110 11.79 -1.03 6.88
N VAL A 111 10.58 -0.51 6.74
CA VAL A 111 10.11 0.27 5.58
C VAL A 111 9.41 1.54 6.03
N GLU A 112 9.37 2.54 5.15
CA GLU A 112 8.47 3.67 5.28
C GLU A 112 7.26 3.45 4.38
N ILE A 113 6.05 3.74 4.87
CA ILE A 113 4.83 3.56 4.08
C ILE A 113 3.93 4.80 4.06
N LYS A 114 3.16 4.92 2.97
CA LYS A 114 1.89 5.69 2.88
C LYS A 114 0.78 4.70 2.53
N LEU A 115 -0.45 4.96 2.99
CA LEU A 115 -1.58 4.05 2.75
C LEU A 115 -2.75 4.82 2.14
N VAL A 116 -3.27 4.33 1.02
CA VAL A 116 -4.42 4.90 0.30
C VAL A 116 -5.55 3.86 0.28
N THR A 117 -6.77 4.27 0.57
CA THR A 117 -7.92 3.35 0.70
C THR A 117 -8.97 3.61 -0.39
N ALA A 118 -9.52 2.55 -0.97
CA ALA A 118 -10.48 2.67 -2.06
C ALA A 118 -11.80 3.21 -1.56
N LYS A 119 -12.53 3.91 -2.44
CA LYS A 119 -13.93 4.27 -2.17
C LYS A 119 -14.76 2.99 -1.98
N ALA A 120 -15.70 2.99 -1.05
CA ALA A 120 -16.64 1.88 -0.94
C ALA A 120 -17.48 1.81 -2.22
N ALA A 121 -17.81 0.60 -2.68
CA ALA A 121 -18.64 0.39 -3.88
C ALA A 121 -20.02 1.08 -3.78
N GLY A 122 -20.49 1.40 -2.57
CA GLY A 122 -21.76 2.10 -2.32
C GLY A 122 -21.74 3.61 -2.60
N ASP A 123 -20.58 4.23 -2.85
CA ASP A 123 -20.50 5.67 -3.12
C ASP A 123 -20.45 6.02 -4.62
N LEU A 124 -20.57 5.03 -5.51
CA LEU A 124 -20.54 5.22 -6.98
C LEU A 124 -21.93 5.51 -7.58
N GLY A 125 -22.94 5.79 -6.78
CA GLY A 125 -24.28 6.05 -7.28
C GLY A 125 -25.13 6.89 -6.35
N LYS A 126 -24.93 8.20 -6.41
CA LYS A 126 -25.97 9.26 -6.28
C LYS A 126 -25.43 10.53 -6.95
N GLU A 127 -25.52 10.57 -8.27
CA GLU A 127 -25.78 11.84 -8.97
C GLU A 127 -27.30 12.01 -9.07
#